data_AF-A0A0K1F1K0-F1
#
_entry.id   AF-A0A0K1F1K0-F1
#
_cell.length_a   1.000
_cell.length_b   1.000
_cell.length_c   1.000
_cell.angle_alpha   90.00
_cell.angle_beta   90.00
_cell.angle_gamma   90.00
#
_symmetry.space_group_name_H-M   'P 1'
#
loop_
_entity.id
_entity.type
_entity.pdbx_description
1 polymer ?
#
loop_
_entity_poly.entity_id
_entity_poly.type
_entity_poly.pdbx_seq_one_letter_code
_entity_poly.pdbx_strand_id
1 'polypeptide(L)'
;MIEIQSGAVRPTFDVMLDGTVRKVPYTLTQAEMKRMGEATDRGRDKERAFDWFVEFLRPCLGPVVDELDDLTLLMIMNEWKKHRKEAGEPDMGEPSASPE
;
A
#
# COMPACT_ATOMS: atom_id res chain seq x y z
N MET A 1 22.19 13.54 20.66
CA MET A 1 22.60 12.82 19.44
C MET A 1 21.49 11.83 19.16
N ILE A 2 20.68 12.05 18.11
CA ILE A 2 19.61 11.11 17.76
C ILE A 2 20.24 10.13 16.78
N GLU A 3 20.49 8.90 17.23
CA GLU A 3 20.79 7.79 16.34
C GLU A 3 19.51 7.44 15.57
N ILE A 4 19.44 7.88 14.32
CA ILE A 4 18.40 7.42 13.41
C ILE A 4 18.82 6.02 12.95
N GLN A 5 18.19 4.99 13.51
CA GLN A 5 18.30 3.64 12.96
C GLN A 5 17.66 3.63 11.57
N SER A 6 18.48 3.84 10.54
CA SER A 6 18.11 3.81 9.12
C SER A 6 17.85 2.38 8.62
N GLY A 7 17.05 1.60 9.34
CA GLY A 7 16.91 0.16 9.07
C GLY A 7 15.66 -0.52 9.61
N ALA A 8 14.60 0.22 9.96
CA ALA A 8 13.32 -0.43 10.21
C ALA A 8 12.77 -1.00 8.88
N VAL A 9 13.03 -2.27 8.61
CA VAL A 9 12.45 -3.00 7.49
C VAL A 9 10.94 -2.98 7.66
N ARG A 10 10.25 -2.29 6.75
CA ARG A 10 8.78 -2.25 6.76
C ARG A 10 8.25 -3.67 6.64
N PRO A 11 7.21 -4.03 7.39
CA PRO A 11 6.66 -5.36 7.26
C PRO A 11 5.99 -5.51 5.88
N THR A 12 6.18 -6.68 5.28
CA THR A 12 5.77 -6.99 3.91
C THR A 12 4.97 -8.27 3.85
N PHE A 13 4.17 -8.42 2.79
CA PHE A 13 3.60 -9.70 2.38
C PHE A 13 4.14 -10.13 1.02
N ASP A 14 3.96 -11.41 0.70
CA ASP A 14 4.55 -12.05 -0.46
C ASP A 14 3.56 -12.08 -1.61
N VAL A 15 3.97 -11.54 -2.76
CA VAL A 15 3.24 -11.59 -4.02
C VAL A 15 4.03 -12.45 -4.98
N MET A 16 3.46 -13.59 -5.38
CA MET A 16 4.07 -14.49 -6.35
C MET A 16 3.55 -14.16 -7.75
N LEU A 17 4.44 -13.71 -8.63
CA LEU A 17 4.16 -13.42 -10.04
C LEU A 17 5.26 -14.03 -10.90
N ASP A 18 4.90 -14.71 -11.98
CA ASP A 18 5.83 -15.35 -12.91
C ASP A 18 6.87 -16.25 -12.22
N GLY A 19 6.45 -16.98 -11.19
CA GLY A 19 7.34 -17.84 -10.39
C GLY A 19 8.33 -17.08 -9.49
N THR A 20 8.25 -15.76 -9.42
CA THR A 20 9.10 -14.90 -8.59
C THR A 20 8.31 -14.32 -7.42
N VAL A 21 8.84 -14.48 -6.21
CA VAL A 21 8.28 -13.87 -5.00
C VAL A 21 8.78 -12.44 -4.85
N ARG A 22 7.86 -11.49 -4.80
CA ARG A 22 8.10 -10.07 -4.56
C ARG A 22 7.52 -9.67 -3.21
N LYS A 23 8.22 -8.81 -2.48
CA LYS A 23 7.84 -8.34 -1.14
C LYS A 23 7.14 -6.99 -1.27
N VAL A 24 5.88 -6.90 -0.90
CA VAL A 24 5.09 -5.66 -0.93
C VAL A 24 4.87 -5.17 0.50
N PRO A 25 5.24 -3.92 0.84
CA PRO A 25 4.97 -3.37 2.16
C PRO A 25 3.47 -3.16 2.34
N TYR A 26 2.95 -3.51 3.52
CA TYR A 26 1.55 -3.23 3.84
C TYR A 26 1.38 -2.00 4.73
N THR A 27 2.40 -1.52 5.44
CA THR A 27 2.33 -0.21 6.10
C THR A 27 2.44 0.93 5.09
N LEU A 28 2.19 2.19 5.47
CA LEU A 28 2.47 3.36 4.64
C LEU A 28 3.34 4.36 5.41
N THR A 29 4.28 4.97 4.72
CA THR A 29 5.01 6.15 5.23
C THR A 29 4.10 7.37 5.23
N GLN A 30 4.45 8.39 6.00
CA GLN A 30 3.71 9.66 5.98
C GLN A 30 3.64 10.29 4.58
N ALA A 31 4.70 10.16 3.78
CA ALA A 31 4.73 10.67 2.40
C ALA A 31 3.76 9.91 1.50
N GLU A 32 3.69 8.57 1.63
CA GLU A 32 2.75 7.75 0.87
C GLU A 32 1.31 8.01 1.30
N MET A 33 1.03 8.12 2.61
CA MET A 33 -0.30 8.49 3.11
C MET A 33 -0.77 9.84 2.58
N LYS A 34 0.13 10.84 2.52
CA LYS A 34 -0.19 12.15 1.94
C LYS A 34 -0.52 12.05 0.45
N ARG A 35 0.33 11.38 -0.33
CA ARG A 35 0.11 11.19 -1.78
C ARG A 35 -1.19 10.43 -2.07
N MET A 36 -1.49 9.42 -1.27
CA MET A 36 -2.73 8.65 -1.35
C MET A 36 -3.95 9.55 -1.09
N GLY A 37 -3.92 10.35 -0.03
CA GLY A 37 -5.02 11.27 0.29
C GLY A 37 -5.27 12.33 -0.80
N GLU A 38 -4.19 12.86 -1.40
CA GLU A 38 -4.25 13.80 -2.52
C GLU A 38 -4.78 13.16 -3.80
N ALA A 39 -4.35 11.93 -4.11
CA ALA A 39 -4.74 11.21 -5.31
C ALA A 39 -6.21 10.78 -5.25
N THR A 40 -6.68 10.28 -4.11
CA THR A 40 -7.97 9.58 -4.00
C THR A 40 -9.14 10.45 -3.54
N ASP A 41 -8.96 11.77 -3.42
CA ASP A 41 -9.88 12.67 -2.70
C ASP A 41 -10.25 12.09 -1.32
N ARG A 42 -9.22 11.70 -0.54
CA ARG A 42 -9.38 11.02 0.75
C ARG A 42 -10.18 9.70 0.66
N GLY A 43 -9.89 8.88 -0.34
CA GLY A 43 -10.50 7.56 -0.53
C GLY A 43 -11.89 7.55 -1.16
N ARG A 44 -12.39 8.70 -1.65
CA ARG A 44 -13.72 8.82 -2.27
C ARG A 44 -13.73 8.47 -3.75
N ASP A 45 -12.60 8.63 -4.42
CA ASP A 45 -12.43 8.29 -5.83
C ASP A 45 -11.81 6.89 -5.97
N LYS A 46 -12.63 5.92 -6.37
CA LYS A 46 -12.21 4.53 -6.50
C LYS A 46 -11.24 4.31 -7.67
N GLU A 47 -11.44 5.00 -8.79
CA GLU A 47 -10.56 4.85 -9.96
C GLU A 47 -9.17 5.37 -9.62
N ARG A 48 -9.09 6.56 -9.01
CA ARG A 48 -7.81 7.11 -8.57
C ARG A 48 -7.15 6.31 -7.45
N ALA A 49 -7.92 5.60 -6.64
CA ALA A 49 -7.37 4.68 -5.64
C ALA A 49 -6.68 3.47 -6.26
N PHE A 50 -7.22 2.95 -7.36
CA PHE A 50 -6.56 1.89 -8.14
C PHE A 50 -5.28 2.40 -8.82
N ASP A 51 -5.34 3.55 -9.48
CA ASP A 51 -4.16 4.15 -10.13
C ASP A 51 -3.04 4.40 -9.12
N TRP A 52 -3.37 4.98 -7.96
CA TRP A 52 -2.40 5.17 -6.89
C TRP A 52 -1.83 3.84 -6.38
N PHE A 53 -2.66 2.80 -6.28
CA PHE A 53 -2.21 1.50 -5.80
C PHE A 53 -1.25 0.82 -6.79
N VAL A 54 -1.49 0.94 -8.09
CA VAL A 54 -0.55 0.49 -9.13
C VAL A 54 0.80 1.21 -9.01
N GLU A 55 0.79 2.54 -8.85
CA GLU A 55 2.02 3.31 -8.63
C GLU A 55 2.74 2.92 -7.34
N PHE A 56 1.99 2.59 -6.28
CA PHE A 56 2.54 2.08 -5.03
C PHE A 56 3.20 0.70 -5.19
N LEU A 57 2.63 -0.18 -6.02
CA LEU A 57 3.15 -1.52 -6.28
C LEU A 57 4.37 -1.52 -7.22
N ARG A 58 4.47 -0.57 -8.14
CA ARG A 58 5.49 -0.54 -9.20
C ARG A 58 6.94 -0.69 -8.69
N PRO A 59 7.38 -0.06 -7.60
CA PRO A 59 8.73 -0.27 -7.05
C PRO A 59 8.99 -1.70 -6.56
N CYS A 60 7.95 -2.43 -6.17
CA CYS A 60 8.05 -3.80 -5.63
C CYS A 60 7.85 -4.86 -6.71
N LEU A 61 6.92 -4.64 -7.64
CA LEU A 61 6.56 -5.62 -8.66
C LEU A 61 7.36 -5.44 -9.96
N GLY A 62 7.86 -4.22 -10.21
CA GLY A 62 8.49 -3.85 -11.46
C GLY A 62 7.45 -3.59 -12.57
N PRO A 63 7.87 -3.60 -13.85
CA PRO A 63 7.00 -3.25 -14.98
C PRO A 63 5.83 -4.23 -15.19
N VAL A 64 5.91 -5.45 -14.64
CA VAL A 64 4.82 -6.44 -14.73
C VAL A 64 3.51 -5.94 -14.14
N VAL A 65 3.55 -4.97 -13.22
CA VAL A 65 2.33 -4.41 -12.61
C VAL A 65 1.39 -3.81 -13.67
N ASP A 66 1.95 -3.25 -14.74
CA ASP A 66 1.18 -2.61 -15.81
C ASP A 66 0.54 -3.66 -16.76
N GLU A 67 0.91 -4.94 -16.62
CA GLU A 67 0.38 -6.07 -17.40
C GLU A 67 -0.62 -6.92 -16.60
N LEU A 68 -0.81 -6.64 -15.30
CA LEU A 68 -1.73 -7.39 -14.46
C LEU A 68 -3.19 -7.07 -14.83
N ASP A 69 -4.02 -8.11 -14.88
CA ASP A 69 -5.46 -7.90 -15.03
C ASP A 69 -6.10 -7.32 -13.76
N ASP A 70 -7.28 -6.71 -13.93
CA ASP A 70 -8.04 -6.09 -12.84
C ASP A 70 -8.32 -7.05 -11.68
N LEU A 71 -8.54 -8.34 -11.98
CA LEU A 71 -8.84 -9.34 -10.96
C LEU A 71 -7.62 -9.60 -10.07
N THR A 72 -6.44 -9.73 -10.66
CA THR A 72 -5.17 -9.94 -9.98
C THR A 72 -4.82 -8.72 -9.14
N LEU A 73 -4.97 -7.51 -9.70
CA LEU A 73 -4.78 -6.26 -8.96
C LEU A 73 -5.74 -6.15 -7.77
N LEU A 74 -7.02 -6.49 -7.96
CA LEU A 74 -8.02 -6.49 -6.89
C LEU A 74 -7.68 -7.51 -5.79
N MET A 75 -7.21 -8.71 -6.15
CA MET A 75 -6.77 -9.72 -5.18
C MET A 75 -5.59 -9.21 -4.34
N ILE A 76 -4.57 -8.64 -4.99
CA ILE A 76 -3.40 -8.06 -4.30
C ILE A 76 -3.85 -6.92 -3.38
N MET A 77 -4.76 -6.05 -3.83
CA MET A 77 -5.30 -4.95 -3.03
C MET A 77 -6.05 -5.46 -1.79
N ASN A 78 -6.85 -6.52 -1.94
CA ASN A 78 -7.62 -7.09 -0.83
C ASN A 78 -6.71 -7.72 0.22
N GLU A 79 -5.69 -8.48 -0.18
CA GLU A 79 -4.70 -9.03 0.75
C GLU A 79 -3.87 -7.93 1.41
N TRP A 80 -3.48 -6.90 0.67
CA TRP A 80 -2.80 -5.73 1.24
C TRP A 80 -3.64 -5.04 2.32
N LYS A 81 -4.94 -4.82 2.07
CA LYS A 81 -5.87 -4.24 3.07
C LYS A 81 -6.04 -5.14 4.29
N LYS A 82 -6.08 -6.45 4.10
CA LYS A 82 -6.17 -7.42 5.20
C LYS A 82 -4.94 -7.35 6.10
N HIS A 83 -3.74 -7.38 5.54
CA HIS A 83 -2.50 -7.24 6.31
C HIS A 83 -2.41 -5.89 7.04
N ARG A 84 -2.85 -4.79 6.41
CA ARG A 84 -2.98 -3.49 7.07
C ARG A 84 -3.87 -3.54 8.31
N LYS A 85 -5.07 -4.10 8.15
CA LYS A 85 -6.04 -4.24 9.23
C LYS A 85 -5.50 -5.08 10.38
N GLU A 86 -4.85 -6.22 10.07
CA GLU A 86 -4.22 -7.09 11.07
C GLU A 86 -3.08 -6.38 11.82
N ALA A 87 -2.36 -5.48 11.16
CA ALA A 87 -1.31 -4.66 11.75
C ALA A 87 -1.85 -3.46 12.57
N GLY A 88 -3.16 -3.23 12.60
CA GLY A 88 -3.77 -2.09 13.27
C GLY A 88 -3.55 -0.75 12.56
N GLU A 89 -3.23 -0.78 11.27
CA GLU A 89 -3.05 0.44 10.48
C GLU A 89 -4.39 1.16 10.26
N PRO A 90 -4.41 2.49 10.26
CA PRO A 90 -5.64 3.25 10.04
C PRO A 90 -6.25 2.92 8.68
N ASP A 91 -7.58 2.75 8.66
CA ASP A 91 -8.34 2.56 7.45
C ASP A 91 -8.31 3.86 6.62
N MET A 92 -8.34 3.71 5.30
CA MET A 92 -8.16 4.81 4.34
C MET A 92 -9.24 5.90 4.39
N GLY A 93 -10.32 5.69 5.15
CA GLY A 93 -11.49 6.57 5.19
C GLY A 93 -11.98 6.94 6.59
N GLU A 94 -11.36 6.44 7.67
CA GLU A 94 -11.76 6.86 9.01
C GLU A 94 -10.95 8.10 9.43
N PRO A 95 -11.61 9.18 9.88
CA PRO A 95 -10.88 10.27 10.51
C PRO A 95 -10.09 9.67 11.66
N SER A 96 -8.79 9.97 11.72
CA SER A 96 -7.99 9.64 12.89
C SER A 96 -8.77 10.11 14.11
N ALA A 97 -9.28 9.18 14.90
CA ALA A 97 -9.75 9.46 16.23
C ALA A 97 -8.52 9.97 16.97
N SER A 98 -8.36 11.30 16.97
CA SER A 98 -7.41 11.96 17.84
C SER A 98 -7.84 11.58 19.26
N PRO A 99 -6.96 11.01 20.08
CA PRO A 99 -7.29 10.81 21.47
C PRO A 99 -7.56 12.20 22.07
N GLU A 100 -8.74 12.35 22.68
CA GLU A 100 -9.09 13.51 23.51
C GLU A 100 -8.12 13.69 24.67
#